data_AF-A0A939K9Q8-F1
#
_entry.id   AF-A0A939K9Q8-F1
#
_cell.length_a   1.000
_cell.length_b   1.000
_cell.length_c   1.000
_cell.angle_alpha   90.00
_cell.angle_beta   90.00
_cell.angle_gamma   90.00
#
_symmetry.space_group_name_H-M   'P 1'
#
loop_
_entity.id
_entity.type
_entity.pdbx_description
1 polymer ?
#
loop_
_entity_poly.entity_id
_entity_poly.type
_entity_poly.pdbx_seq_one_letter_code
_entity_poly.pdbx_strand_id
1 'polypeptide(L)'
;MVQLLERQRQGATFPEPAPAANPVLFRTYSRRTETGLRETWEQVCDSEALSRNRTLRSLVELGKLSREETAILDKMQRTPT
;
A
#
# COMPACT_ATOMS: atom_id res chain seq x y z
N MET A 1 -12.63 -0.24 32.26
CA MET A 1 -13.81 0.31 31.55
C MET A 1 -13.50 0.29 30.07
N VAL A 2 -14.21 -0.52 29.27
CA VAL A 2 -13.93 -0.67 27.83
C VAL A 2 -14.65 0.46 27.09
N GLN A 3 -13.91 1.39 26.49
CA GLN A 3 -14.50 2.43 25.65
C GLN A 3 -14.89 1.83 24.29
N LEU A 4 -16.17 1.88 23.94
CA LEU A 4 -16.66 1.62 22.58
C LEU A 4 -16.25 2.79 21.68
N LEU A 5 -15.04 2.73 21.15
CA LEU A 5 -14.62 3.63 20.07
C LEU A 5 -15.29 3.18 18.77
N GLU A 6 -16.09 4.07 18.17
CA GLU A 6 -16.59 3.88 16.81
C GLU A 6 -15.40 3.76 15.85
N ARG A 7 -15.19 2.56 15.30
CA ARG A 7 -14.18 2.33 14.28
C ARG A 7 -14.79 2.58 12.91
N GLN A 8 -14.45 3.71 12.30
CA GLN A 8 -14.62 3.93 10.86
C GLN A 8 -13.91 2.79 10.11
N ARG A 9 -14.71 1.86 9.55
CA ARG A 9 -14.20 0.79 8.70
C ARG A 9 -13.94 1.39 7.33
N GLN A 10 -12.67 1.68 7.04
CA GLN A 10 -12.28 2.07 5.69
C GLN A 10 -12.45 0.87 4.76
N GLY A 11 -13.41 0.95 3.83
CA GLY A 11 -13.49 0.04 2.71
C GLY A 11 -12.34 0.37 1.77
N ALA A 12 -11.26 -0.42 1.83
CA ALA A 12 -10.15 -0.28 0.89
C ALA A 12 -10.29 -1.36 -0.19
N THR A 13 -10.18 -0.94 -1.45
CA THR A 13 -10.02 -1.85 -2.58
C THR A 13 -8.76 -2.68 -2.34
N PHE A 14 -8.92 -3.99 -2.35
CA PHE A 14 -7.82 -4.94 -2.15
C PHE A 14 -7.81 -5.92 -3.33
N PRO A 15 -6.63 -6.38 -3.78
CA PRO A 15 -6.53 -7.33 -4.87
C PRO A 15 -7.40 -8.58 -4.63
N GLU A 16 -8.31 -8.84 -5.57
CA GLU A 16 -9.11 -10.06 -5.62
C GLU A 16 -8.29 -11.36 -5.57
N PRO A 17 -7.11 -11.49 -6.23
CA PRO A 17 -6.34 -12.74 -6.17
C PRO A 17 -5.72 -13.04 -4.80
N ALA A 18 -5.71 -12.09 -3.85
CA ALA A 18 -5.01 -12.25 -2.56
C ALA A 18 -5.84 -11.83 -1.34
N PRO A 19 -7.11 -12.26 -1.17
CA PRO A 19 -8.02 -11.70 -0.16
C PRO A 19 -7.53 -11.93 1.28
N ALA A 20 -6.79 -13.02 1.51
CA ALA A 20 -6.21 -13.35 2.82
C ALA A 20 -5.10 -12.37 3.26
N ALA A 21 -4.49 -11.62 2.34
CA ALA A 21 -3.45 -10.65 2.64
C ALA A 21 -4.02 -9.32 3.18
N ASN A 22 -5.31 -9.04 2.97
CA ASN A 22 -5.97 -7.82 3.42
C ASN A 22 -5.81 -7.57 4.94
N PRO A 23 -6.20 -8.49 5.85
CA PRO A 23 -5.99 -8.28 7.28
C PRO A 23 -4.51 -8.20 7.68
N VAL A 24 -3.60 -8.79 6.89
CA VAL A 24 -2.16 -8.73 7.14
C VAL A 24 -1.62 -7.34 6.80
N LEU A 25 -2.01 -6.76 5.67
CA LEU A 25 -1.63 -5.39 5.29
C LEU A 25 -1.90 -4.41 6.43
N PHE A 26 -3.14 -4.39 6.94
CA PHE A 26 -3.57 -3.44 7.95
C PHE A 26 -2.93 -3.64 9.32
N ARG A 27 -2.41 -4.85 9.63
CA ARG A 27 -1.78 -5.15 10.92
C ARG A 27 -0.27 -4.90 10.93
N THR A 28 0.43 -5.11 9.80
CA THR A 28 1.91 -5.07 9.77
C THR A 28 2.50 -3.96 8.92
N TYR A 29 1.89 -3.57 7.80
CA TYR A 29 2.53 -2.71 6.81
C TYR A 29 1.89 -1.32 6.68
N SER A 30 0.57 -1.24 6.89
CA SER A 30 -0.20 0.00 6.86
C SER A 30 0.08 0.86 8.10
N ARG A 31 0.64 2.04 7.87
CA ARG A 31 0.89 3.03 8.92
C ARG A 31 -0.37 3.86 9.17
N ARG A 32 -0.42 4.49 10.35
CA ARG A 32 -1.42 5.51 10.64
C ARG A 32 -0.97 6.83 10.03
N THR A 33 -1.89 7.48 9.33
CA THR A 33 -1.74 8.84 8.84
C THR A 33 -2.03 9.84 9.96
N GLU A 34 -1.70 11.11 9.74
CA GLU A 34 -1.97 12.21 10.68
C GLU A 34 -3.46 12.37 11.01
N THR A 35 -4.34 11.99 10.08
CA THR A 35 -5.80 11.98 10.28
C THR A 35 -6.29 10.83 11.16
N GLY A 36 -5.41 9.96 11.64
CA GLY A 36 -5.73 8.77 12.43
C GLY A 36 -6.20 7.57 11.61
N LEU A 37 -6.41 7.76 10.30
CA LEU A 37 -6.76 6.71 9.34
C LEU A 37 -5.54 5.87 8.95
N ARG A 38 -5.77 4.64 8.47
CA ARG A 38 -4.71 3.75 8.02
C ARG A 38 -4.46 3.89 6.52
N GLU A 39 -3.20 3.71 6.13
CA GLU A 39 -2.83 3.65 4.71
C GLU A 39 -3.58 2.51 4.00
N THR A 40 -4.12 2.79 2.82
CA THR A 40 -4.77 1.80 1.95
C THR A 40 -3.74 0.95 1.21
N TRP A 41 -4.19 -0.14 0.57
CA TRP A 41 -3.33 -0.95 -0.31
C TRP A 41 -2.68 -0.09 -1.41
N GLU A 42 -3.42 0.85 -2.00
CA GLU A 42 -2.90 1.77 -3.02
C GLU A 42 -1.78 2.69 -2.48
N GLN A 43 -1.96 3.25 -1.28
CA GLN A 43 -0.96 4.12 -0.66
C GLN A 43 0.32 3.36 -0.27
N VAL A 44 0.21 2.07 0.04
CA VAL A 44 1.36 1.23 0.38
C VAL A 44 2.01 0.69 -0.90
N CYS A 45 1.24 0.04 -1.78
CA CYS A 45 1.70 -0.83 -2.86
C CYS A 45 1.13 -0.53 -4.27
N ASP A 46 -0.06 0.05 -4.44
CA ASP A 46 -0.78 0.09 -5.75
C ASP A 46 -0.96 1.53 -6.31
N SER A 47 -0.29 1.90 -7.41
CA SER A 47 -0.62 1.68 -8.84
C SER A 47 -1.66 2.63 -9.47
N GLU A 48 -1.33 3.92 -9.45
CA GLU A 48 -1.74 4.80 -10.55
C GLU A 48 -0.79 5.98 -10.71
N ALA A 49 -0.07 6.33 -9.64
CA ALA A 49 0.98 7.34 -9.69
C ALA A 49 2.17 6.89 -8.85
N LEU A 50 3.38 7.02 -9.41
CA LEU A 50 4.65 6.87 -8.68
C LEU A 50 4.66 7.70 -7.38
N SER A 51 3.93 8.82 -7.35
CA SER A 51 3.78 9.68 -6.18
C SER A 51 3.02 9.01 -5.02
N ARG A 52 2.10 8.07 -5.31
CA ARG A 52 1.23 7.41 -4.33
C ARG A 52 1.77 6.08 -3.80
N ASN A 53 2.60 5.35 -4.56
CA ASN A 53 3.22 4.09 -4.12
C ASN A 53 4.47 4.37 -3.28
N ARG A 54 4.33 4.29 -1.96
CA ARG A 54 5.43 4.56 -1.02
C ARG A 54 6.61 3.62 -1.24
N THR A 55 6.38 2.32 -1.37
CA THR A 55 7.49 1.36 -1.51
C THR A 55 8.28 1.58 -2.78
N LEU A 56 7.62 1.74 -3.93
CA LEU A 56 8.29 1.97 -5.20
C LEU A 56 9.03 3.31 -5.18
N ARG A 57 8.41 4.37 -4.65
CA ARG A 57 9.08 5.68 -4.51
C ARG A 57 10.37 5.58 -3.68
N SER A 58 10.32 4.93 -2.51
CA SER A 58 11.50 4.75 -1.67
C SER A 58 12.58 3.91 -2.34
N LEU A 59 12.20 2.88 -3.11
CA LEU A 59 13.15 2.07 -3.88
C LEU A 59 13.83 2.89 -4.98
N VAL A 60 13.08 3.72 -5.71
CA VAL A 60 13.63 4.61 -6.75
C VAL A 60 14.58 5.63 -6.14
N GLU A 61 14.19 6.27 -5.04
CA GLU A 61 14.98 7.31 -4.38
C GLU A 61 16.29 6.77 -3.79
N LEU A 62 16.23 5.64 -3.07
CA LEU A 62 17.40 5.03 -2.45
C LEU A 62 18.28 4.29 -3.46
N GLY A 63 17.65 3.59 -4.42
CA GLY A 63 18.33 2.80 -5.44
C GLY A 63 18.80 3.59 -6.65
N LYS A 64 18.40 4.87 -6.78
CA LYS A 64 18.67 5.73 -7.94
C LYS A 64 18.27 5.07 -9.27
N LEU A 65 17.12 4.41 -9.26
CA LEU A 65 16.65 3.60 -10.37
C LEU A 65 16.36 4.45 -11.62
N SER A 66 16.67 3.91 -12.79
CA SER A 66 16.27 4.49 -14.06
C SER A 66 14.75 4.39 -14.25
N ARG A 67 14.23 5.10 -15.26
CA ARG A 67 12.80 5.02 -15.61
C ARG A 67 12.42 3.61 -16.06
N GLU A 68 13.31 2.95 -16.79
CA GLU A 68 13.13 1.60 -17.31
C GLU A 68 13.09 0.57 -16.16
N GLU A 69 14.02 0.67 -15.21
CA GLU A 69 14.05 -0.20 -14.02
C GLU A 69 12.81 -0.01 -13.15
N THR A 70 12.40 1.25 -12.97
CA THR A 70 11.17 1.60 -12.23
C THR A 70 9.93 0.98 -12.88
N ALA A 71 9.84 1.04 -14.22
CA ALA A 71 8.71 0.48 -14.97
C ALA A 71 8.63 -1.06 -14.87
N ILE A 72 9.78 -1.74 -14.83
CA ILE A 72 9.83 -3.19 -14.62
C ILE A 72 9.31 -3.54 -13.21
N LEU A 73 9.81 -2.86 -12.17
CA LEU A 73 9.39 -3.11 -10.80
C LEU A 73 7.90 -2.85 -10.58
N ASP A 74 7.38 -1.76 -11.15
CA ASP A 74 5.96 -1.42 -11.11
C ASP A 74 5.10 -2.51 -11.77
N LYS A 75 5.52 -3.03 -12.93
CA LYS A 75 4.83 -4.14 -13.60
C LYS A 75 4.79 -5.42 -12.76
N MET A 76 5.92 -5.78 -12.13
CA MET A 76 5.98 -6.97 -11.27
C MET A 76 5.10 -6.85 -10.02
N GLN A 77 5.01 -5.66 -9.42
CA GLN A 77 4.18 -5.44 -8.23
C GLN A 77 2.67 -5.56 -8.53
N ARG A 78 2.25 -5.24 -9.77
CA ARG A 78 0.84 -5.29 -10.19
C ARG A 78 0.37 -6.67 -10.65
N THR A 79 1.28 -7.48 -11.19
CA THR A 79 0.95 -8.81 -11.75
C THR A 79 1.66 -9.89 -10.95
N PRO A 80 1.06 -10.38 -9.85
CA PRO A 80 1.55 -11.61 -9.24
C PRO A 80 1.34 -12.75 -10.23
N THR A 81 2.43 -13.45 -10.58
CA THR A 81 2.44 -14.66 -11.43
C THR A 81 1.61 -15.78 -10.85
#